data_AF-A0A804JGF5-F1
#
_entry.id   AF-A0A804JGF5-F1
#
_cell.length_a   1.000
_cell.length_b   1.000
_cell.length_c   1.000
_cell.angle_alpha   90.00
_cell.angle_beta   90.00
_cell.angle_gamma   90.00
#
_symmetry.space_group_name_H-M   'P 1'
#
loop_
_entity.id
_entity.type
_entity.pdbx_description
1 polymer ?
#
loop_
_entity_poly.entity_id
_entity_poly.type
_entity_poly.pdbx_seq_one_letter_code
_entity_poly.pdbx_strand_id
1 'polypeptide(L)'
;MEPLCELCGAQRGLVYCKSDAARLCLPCDAFIHSANALSRRHLRALICDHCLTQHAAVGCLDDRHSLCQSCYRAGPTPAVAAPAIATTP
;
A
#
# COMPACT_ATOMS: atom_id res chain seq x y z
N MET A 1 8.79 12.84 -3.12
CA MET A 1 7.65 12.99 -4.05
C MET A 1 6.81 11.74 -3.94
N GLU A 2 5.55 11.88 -3.54
CA GLU A 2 4.59 10.79 -3.40
C GLU A 2 4.19 10.24 -4.79
N PRO A 3 4.12 8.92 -4.99
CA PRO A 3 3.80 8.34 -6.29
C PRO A 3 2.33 8.60 -6.61
N LEU A 4 2.09 9.21 -7.76
CA LEU A 4 0.75 9.40 -8.30
C LEU A 4 0.25 8.10 -8.94
N CYS A 5 -1.06 7.95 -9.00
CA CYS A 5 -1.73 6.91 -9.74
C CYS A 5 -1.33 7.01 -11.22
N GLU A 6 -0.86 5.90 -11.78
CA GLU A 6 -0.37 5.86 -13.17
C GLU A 6 -1.52 5.86 -14.19
N LEU A 7 -2.75 5.63 -13.73
CA LEU A 7 -3.94 5.71 -14.58
C LEU A 7 -4.54 7.12 -14.64
N CYS A 8 -4.76 7.78 -13.50
CA CYS A 8 -5.43 9.09 -13.46
C CYS A 8 -4.48 10.27 -13.26
N GLY A 9 -3.24 10.05 -12.80
CA GLY A 9 -2.25 11.10 -12.54
C GLY A 9 -2.63 12.12 -11.46
N ALA A 10 -3.78 11.96 -10.79
CA ALA A 10 -4.37 12.99 -9.93
C ALA A 10 -4.43 12.61 -8.43
N GLN A 11 -4.34 11.32 -8.13
CA GLN A 11 -4.49 10.77 -6.77
C GLN A 11 -3.23 9.99 -6.39
N ARG A 12 -2.93 9.87 -5.11
CA ARG A 12 -1.83 9.01 -4.62
C ARG A 12 -2.07 7.55 -5.00
N GLY A 13 -1.05 6.90 -5.55
CA GLY A 13 -1.04 5.45 -5.77
C GLY A 13 -0.90 4.73 -4.42
N LEU A 14 -1.83 3.80 -4.15
CA LEU A 14 -1.87 3.02 -2.89
C LEU A 14 -1.75 1.51 -3.13
N VAL A 15 -2.14 1.06 -4.32
CA VAL A 15 -2.16 -0.35 -4.71
C VAL A 15 -1.17 -0.54 -5.85
N TYR A 16 -0.34 -1.57 -5.76
CA TYR A 16 0.50 -2.04 -6.85
C TYR A 16 -0.12 -3.30 -7.47
N CYS A 17 -0.43 -3.23 -8.76
CA CYS A 17 -0.86 -4.38 -9.55
C CYS A 17 0.37 -5.01 -10.21
N LYS A 18 0.72 -6.24 -9.82
CA LYS A 18 1.91 -6.92 -10.37
C LYS A 18 1.75 -7.28 -11.85
N SER A 19 0.53 -7.61 -12.28
CA SER A 19 0.22 -7.98 -13.66
C SER A 19 0.34 -6.80 -14.63
N ASP A 20 -0.03 -5.60 -14.18
CA ASP A 20 0.00 -4.37 -14.97
C ASP A 20 1.29 -3.56 -14.73
N ALA A 21 2.11 -3.99 -13.76
CA ALA A 21 3.29 -3.27 -13.27
C ALA A 21 3.01 -1.80 -12.89
N ALA A 22 1.79 -1.50 -12.44
CA ALA A 22 1.29 -0.14 -12.23
C ALA A 22 0.84 0.12 -10.79
N ARG A 23 1.00 1.36 -10.36
CA ARG A 23 0.53 1.94 -9.10
C ARG A 23 -0.81 2.64 -9.35
N LEU A 24 -1.83 2.19 -8.66
CA LEU A 24 -3.20 2.65 -8.81
C LEU A 24 -3.69 3.25 -7.50
N CYS A 25 -4.48 4.31 -7.59
CA CYS A 25 -5.32 4.72 -6.47
C CYS A 25 -6.50 3.74 -6.32
N LEU A 26 -7.13 3.72 -5.14
CA LEU A 26 -8.26 2.83 -4.85
C LEU A 26 -9.40 2.86 -5.89
N PRO A 27 -9.87 4.01 -6.41
CA PRO A 27 -10.93 4.01 -7.41
C PRO A 27 -10.47 3.42 -8.75
N CYS A 28 -9.23 3.69 -9.18
CA CYS A 28 -8.66 3.11 -10.40
C CYS A 28 -8.41 1.60 -10.27
N ASP A 29 -7.96 1.14 -9.10
CA ASP A 29 -7.85 -0.28 -8.78
C ASP A 29 -9.20 -0.98 -8.95
N ALA A 30 -10.25 -0.45 -8.31
CA ALA A 30 -11.60 -1.01 -8.39
C ALA A 30 -12.14 -1.00 -9.83
N PHE A 31 -11.91 0.08 -10.58
CA PHE A 31 -12.32 0.18 -11.97
C PHE A 31 -11.68 -0.90 -12.85
N ILE A 32 -10.35 -1.06 -12.79
CA ILE A 32 -9.63 -2.07 -13.59
C ILE A 32 -10.00 -3.49 -13.14
N HIS A 33 -9.98 -3.75 -11.84
CA HIS A 33 -10.15 -5.11 -11.32
C HIS A 33 -11.62 -5.53 -11.25
N SER A 34 -12.59 -4.63 -11.39
CA SER A 34 -14.01 -5.00 -11.52
C SER A 34 -14.45 -5.17 -12.97
N ALA A 35 -13.65 -4.75 -13.96
CA ALA A 35 -14.05 -4.76 -15.37
C ALA A 35 -14.30 -6.17 -15.93
N ASN A 36 -13.49 -7.17 -15.54
CA ASN A 36 -13.65 -8.54 -15.99
C ASN A 36 -13.00 -9.57 -15.03
N ALA A 37 -13.34 -10.86 -15.23
CA ALA A 37 -12.86 -11.96 -14.39
C ALA A 37 -11.35 -12.25 -14.51
N LEU A 38 -10.69 -11.82 -15.59
CA LEU A 38 -9.23 -11.95 -15.75
C LEU A 38 -8.51 -10.92 -14.88
N SER A 39 -8.96 -9.66 -14.96
CA SER A 39 -8.42 -8.56 -14.16
C SER A 39 -8.57 -8.83 -12.66
N ARG A 40 -9.67 -9.46 -12.21
CA ARG A 40 -9.85 -9.87 -10.79
C ARG A 40 -8.77 -10.83 -10.26
N ARG A 41 -8.09 -11.56 -11.14
CA ARG A 41 -7.04 -12.53 -10.77
C ARG A 41 -5.67 -11.89 -10.64
N HIS A 42 -5.51 -10.63 -11.03
CA HIS A 42 -4.24 -9.94 -10.89
C HIS A 42 -3.81 -9.89 -9.42
N LEU A 43 -2.53 -10.18 -9.18
CA LEU A 43 -1.95 -10.08 -7.85
C LEU A 43 -1.80 -8.60 -7.50
N ARG A 44 -2.51 -8.18 -6.46
CA ARG A 44 -2.50 -6.83 -5.93
C ARG A 44 -1.82 -6.82 -4.57
N ALA A 45 -0.98 -5.84 -4.33
CA ALA A 45 -0.36 -5.60 -3.04
C ALA A 45 -0.47 -4.11 -2.69
N LEU A 46 -0.52 -3.79 -1.40
CA LEU A 46 -0.41 -2.39 -0.97
C LEU A 46 1.00 -1.88 -1.23
N ILE A 47 1.16 -0.58 -1.44
CA ILE A 47 2.46 0.06 -1.54
C ILE A 47 2.99 0.33 -0.13
N CYS A 48 4.30 0.25 0.06
CA CYS A 48 4.96 0.60 1.31
C CYS A 48 4.67 2.06 1.67
N ASP A 49 4.09 2.30 2.84
CA ASP A 49 3.71 3.65 3.26
C ASP A 49 4.95 4.55 3.47
N HIS A 50 6.09 3.96 3.86
CA HIS A 50 7.30 4.72 4.14
C HIS A 50 8.09 5.11 2.89
N CYS A 51 8.45 4.13 2.04
CA CYS A 51 9.31 4.41 0.89
C CYS A 51 8.54 4.65 -0.41
N LEU A 52 7.25 4.32 -0.46
CA LEU A 52 6.34 4.54 -1.59
C LEU A 52 6.83 3.97 -2.96
N THR A 53 7.84 3.10 -2.93
CA THR A 53 8.56 2.61 -4.12
C THR A 53 8.51 1.09 -4.23
N GLN A 54 8.25 0.41 -3.12
CA GLN A 54 8.19 -1.04 -3.04
C GLN A 54 6.79 -1.46 -2.60
N HIS A 55 6.37 -2.65 -3.02
CA HIS A 55 5.16 -3.27 -2.50
C HIS A 55 5.38 -3.69 -1.04
N ALA A 56 4.30 -3.66 -0.26
CA ALA A 56 4.30 -4.13 1.10
C ALA A 56 4.51 -5.64 1.10
N ALA A 57 5.48 -6.08 1.90
CA ALA A 57 5.73 -7.48 2.19
C ALA A 57 5.19 -7.87 3.57
N VAL A 58 5.03 -6.88 4.46
CA VAL A 58 4.54 -7.04 5.82
C VAL A 58 3.39 -6.07 6.03
N GLY A 59 2.23 -6.60 6.39
CA GLY A 59 1.10 -5.80 6.90
C GLY A 59 1.02 -5.99 8.41
N CYS A 60 1.16 -4.92 9.17
CA CYS A 60 0.86 -4.95 10.60
C CYS A 60 -0.66 -4.79 10.78
N LEU A 61 -1.30 -5.80 11.36
CA LEU A 61 -2.75 -5.78 11.63
C LEU A 61 -3.12 -4.71 12.67
N ASP A 62 -2.22 -4.45 13.62
CA ASP A 62 -2.40 -3.55 14.75
C ASP A 62 -2.45 -2.07 14.32
N ASP A 63 -1.48 -1.65 13.48
CA ASP A 63 -1.27 -0.24 13.11
C ASP A 63 -1.79 0.10 11.71
N ARG A 64 -2.42 -0.87 11.02
CA ARG A 64 -2.88 -0.75 9.63
C ARG A 64 -1.80 -0.23 8.65
N HIS A 65 -0.53 -0.39 9.01
CA HIS A 65 0.61 0.02 8.21
C HIS A 65 1.09 -1.12 7.31
N SER A 66 1.41 -0.75 6.08
CA SER A 66 1.90 -1.66 5.04
C SER A 66 3.33 -1.28 4.71
N LEU A 67 4.29 -2.16 5.02
CA LEU A 67 5.72 -1.88 4.85
C LEU A 67 6.37 -2.91 3.93
N CYS A 68 7.33 -2.45 3.12
CA CYS A 68 8.20 -3.38 2.39
C CYS A 68 9.20 -4.03 3.35
N GLN A 69 9.79 -5.15 2.92
CA GLN A 69 10.73 -5.91 3.74
C GLN A 69 11.92 -5.07 4.24
N SER A 70 12.41 -4.13 3.41
CA SER A 70 13.52 -3.25 3.77
C SER A 70 13.13 -2.23 4.83
N CYS A 71 11.98 -1.55 4.66
CA CYS A 71 11.49 -0.58 5.65
C CYS A 71 11.07 -1.24 6.95
N TYR A 72 10.51 -2.46 6.89
CA TYR A 72 10.21 -3.26 8.07
C TYR A 72 11.49 -3.58 8.86
N ARG A 73 12.56 -4.01 8.18
CA ARG A 73 13.85 -4.33 8.80
C ARG A 73 14.62 -3.12 9.32
N ALA A 74 14.41 -1.94 8.72
CA ALA A 74 15.04 -0.70 9.15
C ALA A 74 14.54 -0.23 10.54
N GLY A 75 13.44 -0.80 11.04
CA GLY A 75 12.80 -0.38 12.28
C GLY A 75 12.03 0.93 12.10
N PRO A 76 11.14 1.27 13.06
CA PRO A 76 10.42 2.53 13.02
C PRO A 76 11.41 3.69 13.17
N THR A 77 11.45 4.61 12.20
CA THR A 77 11.91 5.96 12.49
C THR A 77 10.92 6.57 13.51
N PRO A 78 11.37 7.40 14.47
CA PRO A 78 10.55 7.85 15.61
C PRO A 78 9.34 8.74 15.26
N ALA A 79 8.91 8.79 14.00
CA ALA A 79 7.73 9.53 13.57
C ALA A 79 6.43 8.70 13.65
N VAL A 80 6.51 7.37 13.82
CA VAL A 80 5.34 6.49 13.96
C VAL A 80 5.44 5.74 15.30
N ALA A 81 5.55 6.50 16.39
CA ALA A 81 5.21 5.96 17.70
C ALA A 81 3.68 5.87 17.76
N ALA A 82 3.17 4.65 17.72
CA ALA A 82 1.77 4.31 17.89
C ALA A 82 1.14 5.06 19.09
N PRO A 83 -0.16 5.41 19.05
CA PRO A 83 -0.87 5.66 20.29
C PRO A 83 -0.97 4.32 21.03
N ALA A 84 -0.13 4.14 22.04
CA ALA A 84 -0.31 3.09 23.04
C ALA A 84 -1.71 3.25 23.64
N ILE A 85 -2.66 2.41 23.22
CA ILE A 85 -3.96 2.36 23.88
C ILE A 85 -3.72 1.66 25.21
N ALA A 86 -3.50 2.48 26.24
CA ALA A 86 -3.38 2.06 27.61
C ALA A 86 -4.68 1.36 28.02
N THR A 87 -4.67 0.03 28.02
CA THR A 87 -5.58 -0.74 28.87
C THR A 87 -5.24 -0.37 30.31
N THR A 88 -6.13 0.38 30.94
CA THR A 88 -6.13 0.62 32.38
C THR A 88 -7.28 -0.21 32.99
N PRO A 89 -7.16 -0.60 34.27
CA PRO A 89 -7.68 -1.86 34.83
C PRO A 89 -9.20 -1.97 34.95
#